data_AF-A0A528V638-F1
#
_entry.id   AF-A0A528V638-F1
#
_cell.length_a   1.000
_cell.length_b   1.000
_cell.length_c   1.000
_cell.angle_alpha   90.00
_cell.angle_beta   90.00
_cell.angle_gamma   90.00
#
_symmetry.space_group_name_H-M   'P 1'
#
loop_
_entity.id
_entity.type
_entity.pdbx_description
1 polymer ?
#
loop_
_entity_poly.entity_id
_entity_poly.type
_entity_poly.pdbx_seq_one_letter_code
_entity_poly.pdbx_strand_id
1 'polypeptide(L)'
;AYHLARDHKADVVLLEQGKLTSGSTWHAAGLVGQLRSSASITRVLKYSVDLYKGLEAETGLATGWKMTGCLRLATNADRWIKYKRLATTAKSFGMDMQ
;
A
#
# COMPACT_ATOMS: atom_id res chain seq x y z
N ALA A 1 11.85 -6.54 10.27
CA ALA A 1 12.93 -7.43 9.79
C ALA A 1 13.53 -6.93 8.49
N TYR A 2 12.83 -7.03 7.35
CA TYR A 2 13.37 -6.68 6.03
C TYR A 2 14.08 -5.30 5.96
N HIS A 3 13.41 -4.19 6.31
CA HIS A 3 14.05 -2.87 6.24
C HIS A 3 15.23 -2.70 7.20
N LEU A 4 15.13 -3.22 8.43
CA LEU A 4 16.22 -3.13 9.41
C LEU A 4 17.47 -3.89 8.94
N ALA A 5 17.30 -5.09 8.39
CA ALA A 5 18.41 -5.89 7.86
C ALA A 5 19.02 -5.23 6.61
N ARG A 6 18.18 -4.77 5.67
CA ARG A 6 18.62 -4.16 4.41
C ARG A 6 19.30 -2.80 4.62
N ASP A 7 18.65 -1.89 5.34
CA ASP A 7 19.05 -0.47 5.39
C ASP A 7 20.05 -0.18 6.50
N HIS A 8 20.05 -1.00 7.57
CA HIS A 8 20.86 -0.76 8.76
C HIS A 8 21.77 -1.93 9.13
N LYS A 9 21.74 -3.04 8.37
CA LYS A 9 22.53 -4.26 8.65
C LYS A 9 22.38 -4.73 10.11
N ALA A 10 21.20 -4.50 10.68
CA ALA A 10 20.92 -4.88 12.05
C ALA A 10 20.83 -6.41 12.16
N ASP A 11 21.28 -6.96 13.28
CA ASP A 11 20.98 -8.34 13.65
C ASP A 11 19.52 -8.40 14.16
N VAL A 12 18.66 -9.15 13.47
CA VAL A 12 17.22 -9.14 13.70
C VAL A 12 16.69 -10.56 13.89
N VAL A 13 16.13 -10.81 15.08
CA VAL A 13 15.37 -12.03 15.37
C VAL A 13 13.88 -11.77 15.14
N LEU A 14 13.21 -12.68 14.43
CA LEU A 14 11.76 -12.65 14.23
C LEU A 14 11.14 -13.88 14.90
N LEU A 15 10.16 -13.66 15.78
CA LEU A 15 9.44 -14.69 16.51
C LEU A 15 8.02 -14.81 15.93
N GLU A 16 7.63 -16.03 15.55
CA GLU A 16 6.31 -16.38 15.05
C GLU A 16 5.85 -17.65 15.78
N GLN A 17 4.60 -17.68 16.24
CA GLN A 17 4.04 -18.83 16.96
C GLN A 17 3.72 -19.98 16.01
N GLY A 18 3.19 -19.67 14.81
CA GLY A 18 2.75 -20.62 13.81
C GLY A 18 3.66 -20.63 12.58
N LYS A 19 3.06 -20.43 11.41
CA LYS A 19 3.78 -20.31 10.14
C LYS A 19 3.72 -18.86 9.67
N LEU A 20 4.79 -18.38 9.04
CA LEU A 20 4.76 -17.05 8.41
C LEU A 20 3.50 -16.89 7.56
N THR A 21 2.82 -15.75 7.73
CA THR A 21 1.55 -15.36 7.09
C THR A 21 0.28 -16.03 7.61
N SER A 22 0.33 -17.03 8.52
CA SER A 22 -0.86 -17.81 8.92
C SER A 22 -1.93 -17.05 9.71
N GLY A 23 -1.70 -15.78 10.07
CA GLY A 23 -2.70 -14.87 10.62
C GLY A 23 -3.55 -14.18 9.54
N SER A 24 -3.95 -12.93 9.75
CA SER A 24 -4.82 -12.23 8.77
C SER A 24 -4.21 -11.98 7.39
N THR A 25 -2.90 -12.19 7.25
CA THR A 25 -2.17 -12.00 5.99
C THR A 25 -2.55 -13.03 4.93
N TRP A 26 -2.71 -14.32 5.29
CA TRP A 26 -3.00 -15.36 4.29
C TRP A 26 -4.35 -15.15 3.60
N HIS A 27 -5.35 -14.65 4.33
CA HIS A 27 -6.71 -14.46 3.83
C HIS A 27 -6.99 -13.01 3.39
N ALA A 28 -5.96 -12.17 3.29
CA ALA A 28 -6.13 -10.81 2.80
C ALA A 28 -6.43 -10.83 1.29
N ALA A 29 -7.42 -10.04 0.85
CA ALA A 29 -7.75 -9.92 -0.58
C ALA A 29 -6.68 -9.18 -1.42
N GLY A 30 -5.68 -8.55 -0.78
CA GLY A 30 -4.56 -7.91 -1.47
C GLY A 30 -4.85 -6.55 -2.11
N LEU A 31 -5.94 -5.87 -1.74
CA LEU A 31 -6.27 -4.55 -2.30
C LEU A 31 -5.39 -3.45 -1.68
N VAL A 32 -4.57 -2.79 -2.52
CA VAL A 32 -3.66 -1.72 -2.11
C VAL A 32 -4.07 -0.39 -2.74
N GLY A 33 -4.84 0.43 -2.01
CA GLY A 33 -5.18 1.79 -2.41
C GLY A 33 -4.24 2.82 -1.77
N GLN A 34 -3.67 3.75 -2.56
CA GLN A 34 -2.63 4.68 -2.09
C GLN A 34 -3.14 5.88 -1.27
N LEU A 35 -4.33 6.39 -1.58
CA LEU A 35 -4.84 7.62 -0.97
C LEU A 35 -5.62 7.36 0.33
N ARG A 36 -5.29 8.09 1.39
CA ARG A 36 -6.03 8.16 2.66
C ARG A 36 -6.26 9.62 3.07
N SER A 37 -7.07 9.83 4.10
CA SER A 37 -7.33 11.16 4.67
C SER A 37 -6.09 11.78 5.33
N SER A 38 -5.17 10.95 5.82
CA SER A 38 -3.91 11.40 6.42
C SER A 38 -2.76 11.42 5.41
N ALA A 39 -1.99 12.51 5.44
CA ALA A 39 -0.77 12.69 4.65
C ALA A 39 0.26 11.60 4.92
N SER A 40 0.54 11.35 6.19
CA SER A 40 1.57 10.39 6.62
C SER A 40 1.23 8.98 6.17
N ILE A 41 -0.04 8.59 6.31
CA ILE A 41 -0.51 7.26 5.86
C ILE A 41 -0.43 7.16 4.34
N THR A 42 -0.79 8.21 3.61
CA THR A 42 -0.69 8.25 2.14
C THR A 42 0.75 8.07 1.67
N ARG A 43 1.74 8.70 2.34
CA ARG A 43 3.17 8.50 2.04
C ARG A 43 3.62 7.07 2.28
N VAL A 44 3.20 6.45 3.39
CA VAL A 44 3.53 5.05 3.68
C VAL A 44 2.97 4.12 2.59
N LEU A 45 1.73 4.33 2.17
CA LEU A 45 1.10 3.50 1.14
C LEU A 45 1.72 3.68 -0.24
N LYS A 46 2.13 4.91 -0.58
CA LYS A 46 2.90 5.18 -1.80
C LYS A 46 4.20 4.39 -1.80
N TYR A 47 4.96 4.46 -0.70
CA TYR A 47 6.18 3.66 -0.52
C TYR A 47 5.92 2.16 -0.62
N SER A 48 4.84 1.63 -0.01
CA SER A 48 4.50 0.21 -0.11
C SER A 48 4.30 -0.23 -1.56
N VAL A 49 3.60 0.58 -2.38
CA VAL A 49 3.42 0.29 -3.81
C VAL A 49 4.75 0.27 -4.55
N ASP A 50 5.63 1.25 -4.29
CA ASP A 50 6.94 1.32 -4.94
C ASP A 50 7.83 0.13 -4.53
N LEU A 51 7.77 -0.29 -3.26
CA LEU A 51 8.46 -1.48 -2.76
C LEU A 51 7.95 -2.75 -3.46
N TYR A 52 6.63 -2.96 -3.52
CA TYR A 52 6.06 -4.18 -4.14
C TYR A 52 6.41 -4.32 -5.62
N LYS A 53 6.54 -3.19 -6.35
CA LYS A 53 7.00 -3.18 -7.74
C LYS A 53 8.45 -3.67 -7.89
N GLY A 54 9.32 -3.38 -6.93
CA GLY A 54 10.75 -3.71 -6.99
C GLY A 54 11.13 -5.06 -6.37
N LEU A 55 10.32 -5.56 -5.42
CA LEU A 55 10.66 -6.75 -4.62
C LEU A 55 10.94 -8.01 -5.46
N GLU A 56 10.20 -8.22 -6.54
CA GLU A 56 10.41 -9.39 -7.41
C GLU A 56 11.77 -9.34 -8.10
N ALA A 57 12.18 -8.16 -8.58
CA ALA A 57 13.49 -7.96 -9.17
C ALA A 57 14.62 -8.07 -8.15
N GLU A 58 14.41 -7.61 -6.92
CA GLU A 58 15.41 -7.66 -5.85
C GLU A 58 15.62 -9.08 -5.31
N THR A 59 14.54 -9.84 -5.13
CA THR A 59 14.57 -11.13 -4.42
C THR A 59 14.50 -12.35 -5.35
N GLY A 60 14.13 -12.16 -6.61
CA GLY A 60 13.82 -13.24 -7.55
C GLY A 60 12.51 -13.98 -7.22
N LEU A 61 11.75 -13.53 -6.23
CA LEU A 61 10.49 -14.15 -5.79
C LEU A 61 9.30 -13.34 -6.31
N ALA A 62 8.42 -14.01 -7.05
CA ALA A 62 7.22 -13.37 -7.58
C ALA A 62 6.30 -12.86 -6.45
N THR A 63 5.91 -11.58 -6.52
CA THR A 63 5.01 -10.96 -5.52
C THR A 63 3.54 -11.07 -5.92
N GLY A 64 3.26 -11.42 -7.18
CA GLY A 64 1.90 -11.40 -7.74
C GLY A 64 1.32 -9.98 -7.86
N TRP A 65 2.16 -8.94 -7.76
CA TRP A 65 1.72 -7.55 -7.83
C TRP A 65 1.08 -7.21 -9.19
N LYS A 66 -0.11 -6.62 -9.15
CA LYS A 66 -0.83 -6.15 -10.35
C LYS A 66 -1.30 -4.71 -10.14
N MET A 67 -0.79 -3.78 -10.95
CA MET A 67 -1.15 -2.37 -10.87
C MET A 67 -2.44 -2.08 -11.67
N THR A 68 -3.58 -2.50 -11.13
CA THR A 68 -4.90 -2.38 -11.81
C THR A 68 -5.61 -1.05 -11.55
N GLY A 69 -5.04 -0.19 -10.71
CA GLY A 69 -5.69 1.06 -10.29
C GLY A 69 -6.83 0.82 -9.29
N CYS A 70 -7.67 1.84 -9.08
CA CYS A 70 -8.80 1.77 -8.15
C CYS A 70 -9.94 2.66 -8.64
N LEU A 71 -11.14 2.10 -8.75
CA LEU A 71 -12.36 2.84 -9.09
C LEU A 71 -13.21 3.07 -7.84
N ARG A 72 -13.67 4.31 -7.65
CA ARG A 72 -14.61 4.67 -6.58
C ARG A 72 -15.89 5.19 -7.21
N LEU A 73 -17.02 4.58 -6.85
CA LEU A 73 -18.34 4.93 -7.40
C LEU A 73 -19.10 5.84 -6.44
N ALA A 74 -19.54 7.01 -6.93
CA ALA A 74 -20.44 7.90 -6.20
C ALA A 74 -21.88 7.62 -6.61
N THR A 75 -22.69 7.14 -5.66
CA THR A 75 -24.10 6.81 -5.90
C THR A 75 -25.07 7.88 -5.38
N ASN A 76 -24.54 8.96 -4.78
CA ASN A 76 -25.31 10.11 -4.31
C ASN A 76 -24.46 11.39 -4.26
N ALA A 77 -25.12 12.53 -4.06
CA ALA A 77 -24.47 13.85 -4.05
C ALA A 77 -23.43 14.00 -2.93
N ASP A 78 -23.69 13.49 -1.74
CA ASP A 78 -22.74 13.56 -0.61
C ASP A 78 -21.45 12.80 -0.91
N ARG A 79 -21.57 11.62 -1.54
CA ARG A 79 -20.42 10.82 -1.97
C ARG A 79 -19.63 11.53 -3.04
N TRP A 80 -20.30 12.21 -3.97
CA TRP A 80 -19.66 13.00 -5.01
C TRP A 80 -18.86 14.18 -4.43
N ILE A 81 -19.45 14.94 -3.50
CA ILE A 81 -18.75 16.03 -2.79
C ILE A 81 -17.52 15.49 -2.06
N LYS A 82 -17.65 14.35 -1.38
CA LYS A 82 -16.53 13.70 -0.69
C LYS A 82 -15.40 13.34 -1.67
N TYR A 83 -15.71 12.81 -2.85
CA TYR A 83 -14.68 12.47 -3.83
C TYR A 83 -14.04 13.69 -4.49
N LYS A 84 -14.77 14.77 -4.73
CA LYS A 84 -14.16 16.05 -5.14
C LYS A 84 -13.13 16.56 -4.14
N ARG A 85 -13.47 16.55 -2.84
CA ARG A 85 -12.52 16.91 -1.77
C ARG A 85 -11.31 15.99 -1.77
N LEU A 86 -11.56 14.69 -1.92
CA LEU A 86 -10.50 13.68 -1.98
C LEU A 86 -9.57 13.87 -3.19
N ALA A 87 -10.10 14.25 -4.36
CA ALA A 87 -9.31 14.55 -5.56
C ALA A 87 -8.41 15.78 -5.36
N THR A 88 -8.93 16.84 -4.71
CA THR A 88 -8.09 18.00 -4.31
C THR A 88 -6.97 17.58 -3.37
N THR A 89 -7.26 16.72 -2.38
CA THR A 89 -6.25 16.17 -1.48
C THR A 89 -5.25 15.25 -2.22
N ALA A 90 -5.68 14.49 -3.23
CA ALA A 90 -4.78 13.67 -4.03
C ALA A 90 -3.72 14.54 -4.75
N LYS A 91 -4.16 15.67 -5.34
CA LYS A 91 -3.29 16.62 -6.02
C LYS A 91 -2.22 17.20 -5.08
N SER A 92 -2.56 17.50 -3.83
CA SER A 92 -1.57 18.00 -2.86
C SER A 92 -0.51 16.96 -2.47
N PHE A 93 -0.77 15.67 -2.73
CA PHE A 93 0.20 14.58 -2.57
C PHE A 93 0.89 14.17 -3.87
N GLY A 94 0.70 14.91 -4.97
CA GLY A 94 1.27 14.59 -6.28
C GLY A 94 0.72 13.29 -6.85
N MET A 95 -0.53 12.96 -6.54
CA MET A 95 -1.25 11.83 -7.12
C MET A 95 -2.38 12.33 -8.00
N ASP A 96 -2.49 11.76 -9.19
CA ASP A 96 -3.60 12.04 -10.08
C ASP A 96 -4.82 11.19 -9.68
N MET A 97 -5.93 11.89 -9.44
CA MET A 97 -7.25 11.32 -9.27
C MET A 97 -8.20 12.12 -10.15
N GLN A 98 -8.82 11.43 -11.10
CA GLN A 98 -9.82 11.98 -12.02
C GLN A 98 -11.22 11.89 -11.42
#